data_AF-I0IHC5-F1
#
_entry.id   AF-I0IHC5-F1
#
_cell.length_a   1.000
_cell.length_b   1.000
_cell.length_c   1.000
_cell.angle_alpha   90.00
_cell.angle_beta   90.00
_cell.angle_gamma   90.00
#
_symmetry.space_group_name_H-M   'P 1'
#
loop_
_entity.id
_entity.type
_entity.pdbx_description
1 polymer ?
#
loop_
_entity_poly.entity_id
_entity_poly.type
_entity_poly.pdbx_seq_one_letter_code
_entity_poly.pdbx_strand_id
1 'polypeptide(L)'
;MRIRLSPNPNRRRSFGGATAAVAVASCGLLLAGCGGAGVRAVRPADFAGDERGELAAVQSAAAELASEPAPAIAPPVPPGPAERGDTEEAPAGPGRSPDAPAPGGPLVLDAMVGQINGQPVFADDLLADLDAQLAALGRRLEPAVFRERAGEIIEASLRERLVNALILGEAERNLTDNQRAGVRVMVGQRREDLLRRHGRGSLAVARRELQETTGISLDETLRQYRDGLITDNYIRQNLNARINVTRRDVERFYRQNRETFNPPATRDLGLIWVDDAAAAGSVRERLAAGEPFDAVATDPKTDNRWTGGMMQTIVGDEPFGRPAVDAAVAALDEPGDWAGPIGQPGPGGGERFWFVEAAAVERPDRQTLLQAQAAIEQTLRERQFLRLRERFIERLVREGSHTPIEEMRQAVLAVATNRYSRPEA
;
A
#
# COMPACT_ATOMS: atom_id res chain seq x y z
N MET A 1 18.38 -19.35 21.86
CA MET A 1 16.96 -19.46 22.26
C MET A 1 16.12 -19.21 21.01
N ARG A 2 15.62 -20.26 20.34
CA ARG A 2 14.89 -20.17 19.06
C ARG A 2 13.39 -20.27 19.34
N ILE A 3 12.66 -19.20 19.08
CA ILE A 3 11.20 -19.14 19.22
C ILE A 3 10.57 -19.75 17.97
N ARG A 4 9.89 -20.89 18.13
CA ARG A 4 9.00 -21.46 17.12
C ARG A 4 7.65 -20.76 17.24
N LEU A 5 7.20 -20.11 16.17
CA LEU A 5 5.83 -19.61 16.04
C LEU A 5 4.94 -20.76 15.54
N SER A 6 3.96 -21.15 16.35
CA SER A 6 2.89 -22.08 15.95
C SER A 6 1.88 -21.39 15.03
N PRO A 7 1.31 -22.08 14.03
CA PRO A 7 0.32 -21.48 13.14
C PRO A 7 -1.08 -21.44 13.78
N ASN A 8 -1.76 -20.33 13.56
CA ASN A 8 -3.10 -19.99 14.05
C ASN A 8 -4.20 -20.80 13.30
N PRO A 9 -4.99 -21.66 13.97
CA PRO A 9 -6.03 -22.46 13.34
C PRO A 9 -7.39 -21.77 13.46
N ASN A 10 -7.64 -20.67 12.74
CA ASN A 10 -9.00 -20.12 12.63
C ASN A 10 -9.22 -19.13 11.46
N ARG A 11 -9.01 -19.59 10.23
CA ARG A 11 -9.55 -18.93 9.03
C ARG A 11 -9.99 -19.96 7.97
N ARG A 12 -11.17 -20.53 8.15
CA ARG A 12 -11.99 -21.09 7.06
C ARG A 12 -13.44 -20.67 7.29
N ARG A 13 -13.85 -19.57 6.65
CA ARG A 13 -15.24 -19.33 6.27
C ARG A 13 -15.23 -19.02 4.78
N SER A 14 -15.71 -20.00 4.03
CA SER A 14 -16.04 -19.97 2.61
C SER A 14 -17.12 -18.91 2.36
N PHE A 15 -16.82 -17.93 1.51
CA PHE A 15 -17.84 -17.17 0.81
C PHE A 15 -18.15 -17.92 -0.48
N GLY A 16 -19.38 -18.42 -0.61
CA GLY A 16 -19.92 -18.92 -1.87
C GLY A 16 -20.14 -17.75 -2.82
N GLY A 17 -19.45 -17.76 -3.95
CA GLY A 17 -19.70 -16.84 -5.05
C GLY A 17 -20.89 -17.33 -5.87
N ALA A 18 -22.04 -16.66 -5.73
CA ALA A 18 -23.11 -16.73 -6.71
C ALA A 18 -22.77 -15.76 -7.85
N THR A 19 -22.43 -16.31 -9.02
CA THR A 19 -22.27 -15.58 -10.28
C THR A 19 -23.65 -15.19 -10.80
N ALA A 20 -24.07 -13.95 -10.55
CA ALA A 20 -25.20 -13.35 -11.23
C ALA A 20 -24.75 -12.81 -12.60
N ALA A 21 -25.25 -13.42 -13.66
CA ALA A 21 -25.10 -12.94 -15.03
C ALA A 21 -25.78 -11.58 -15.20
N VAL A 22 -25.02 -10.53 -15.48
CA VAL A 22 -25.55 -9.21 -15.87
C VAL A 22 -25.76 -9.21 -17.39
N ALA A 23 -27.02 -9.35 -17.79
CA ALA A 23 -27.46 -9.11 -19.16
C ALA A 23 -27.45 -7.59 -19.43
N VAL A 24 -26.57 -7.14 -20.34
CA VAL A 24 -26.55 -5.76 -20.83
C VAL A 24 -27.66 -5.61 -21.87
N ALA A 25 -28.83 -5.16 -21.44
CA ALA A 25 -29.92 -4.73 -22.31
C ALA A 25 -29.60 -3.34 -22.86
N SER A 26 -29.35 -3.26 -24.16
CA SER A 26 -29.15 -2.04 -24.94
C SER A 26 -30.50 -1.34 -25.13
N CYS A 27 -30.74 -0.30 -24.33
CA CYS A 27 -31.91 0.56 -24.47
C CYS A 27 -31.54 1.79 -25.31
N GLY A 28 -31.97 1.78 -26.58
CA GLY A 28 -31.84 2.92 -27.48
C GLY A 28 -32.84 4.02 -27.12
N LEU A 29 -32.34 5.17 -26.69
CA LEU A 29 -33.12 6.39 -26.47
C LEU A 29 -32.75 7.42 -27.54
N LEU A 30 -33.67 7.61 -28.49
CA LEU A 30 -33.67 8.71 -29.44
C LEU A 30 -34.13 9.97 -28.72
N LEU A 31 -33.22 10.94 -28.55
CA LEU A 31 -33.57 12.32 -28.16
C LEU A 31 -33.28 13.26 -29.32
N ALA A 32 -34.36 13.83 -29.86
CA ALA A 32 -34.35 14.86 -30.87
C ALA A 32 -34.17 16.25 -30.22
N GLY A 33 -33.20 17.00 -30.77
CA GLY A 33 -33.28 18.42 -31.13
C GLY A 33 -33.68 19.47 -30.08
N CYS A 34 -32.70 20.30 -29.69
CA CYS A 34 -32.87 21.74 -29.52
C CYS A 34 -31.58 22.45 -29.98
N GLY A 35 -31.70 23.28 -31.02
CA GLY A 35 -30.60 24.06 -31.60
C GLY A 35 -30.34 25.37 -30.86
N GLY A 36 -29.06 25.73 -30.72
CA GLY A 36 -28.63 27.00 -30.15
C GLY A 36 -27.18 27.34 -30.49
N ALA A 37 -27.02 28.36 -31.33
CA ALA A 37 -25.88 29.26 -31.53
C ALA A 37 -24.43 28.77 -31.25
N GLY A 38 -23.74 28.42 -32.34
CA GLY A 38 -22.36 28.84 -32.68
C GLY A 38 -21.30 28.99 -31.58
N VAL A 39 -20.76 27.87 -31.09
CA VAL A 39 -19.42 27.84 -30.47
C VAL A 39 -18.48 27.13 -31.44
N ARG A 40 -17.42 27.83 -31.87
CA ARG A 40 -16.38 27.27 -32.75
C ARG A 40 -15.63 26.19 -31.99
N ALA A 41 -15.82 24.93 -32.37
CA ALA A 41 -15.09 23.80 -31.79
C ALA A 41 -13.59 23.94 -32.09
N VAL A 42 -12.80 24.04 -31.02
CA VAL A 42 -11.34 24.02 -31.09
C VAL A 42 -10.92 22.64 -31.61
N ARG A 43 -10.16 22.61 -32.71
CA ARG A 43 -9.65 21.36 -33.28
C ARG A 43 -8.25 21.10 -32.73
N PRO A 44 -7.82 19.83 -32.59
CA PRO A 44 -6.44 19.50 -32.22
C PRO A 44 -5.36 20.16 -33.10
N ALA A 45 -5.69 20.49 -34.36
CA ALA A 45 -4.80 21.22 -35.26
C ALA A 45 -4.57 22.68 -34.87
N ASP A 46 -5.45 23.29 -34.05
CA ASP A 46 -5.30 24.66 -33.56
C ASP A 46 -4.21 24.77 -32.47
N PHE A 47 -3.66 23.64 -32.01
CA PHE A 47 -2.55 23.55 -31.05
C PHE A 47 -1.20 23.15 -31.70
N ALA A 48 -1.16 22.96 -33.02
CA ALA A 48 0.09 22.73 -33.74
C ALA A 48 0.82 24.06 -33.99
N GLY A 49 1.30 24.67 -32.91
CA GLY A 49 2.30 25.74 -32.96
C GLY A 49 3.63 25.19 -33.46
N ASP A 50 4.35 26.02 -34.23
CA ASP A 50 5.62 25.71 -34.87
C ASP A 50 6.74 25.38 -33.84
N GLU A 51 6.87 24.10 -33.47
CA GLU A 51 7.85 23.59 -32.49
C GLU A 51 9.32 23.75 -32.94
N ARG A 52 9.59 24.32 -34.13
CA ARG A 52 10.95 24.55 -34.63
C ARG A 52 11.64 25.76 -34.01
N GLY A 53 10.91 26.67 -33.37
CA GLY A 53 11.47 27.85 -32.72
C GLY A 53 11.98 27.61 -31.29
N GLU A 54 11.33 26.71 -30.53
CA GLU A 54 11.54 26.61 -29.07
C GLU A 54 12.70 25.68 -28.70
N LEU A 55 12.98 24.65 -29.50
CA LEU A 55 14.11 23.74 -29.28
C LEU A 55 15.49 24.39 -29.51
N ALA A 56 15.56 25.42 -30.36
CA ALA A 56 16.80 26.16 -30.60
C ALA A 56 17.18 27.09 -29.42
N ALA A 57 16.19 27.65 -28.71
CA ALA A 57 16.42 28.50 -27.56
C ALA A 57 16.86 27.70 -26.31
N VAL A 58 16.34 26.48 -26.12
CA VAL A 58 16.71 25.62 -24.99
C VAL A 58 18.12 25.00 -25.17
N GLN A 59 18.54 24.71 -26.41
CA GLN A 59 19.91 24.23 -26.67
C GLN A 59 20.98 25.32 -26.49
N SER A 60 20.65 26.59 -26.78
CA SER A 60 21.58 27.71 -26.55
C SER A 60 21.79 27.99 -25.06
N ALA A 61 20.74 27.87 -24.22
CA ALA A 61 20.85 28.09 -22.78
C ALA A 61 21.60 26.95 -22.05
N ALA A 62 21.52 25.72 -22.56
CA ALA A 62 22.23 24.56 -21.99
C ALA A 62 23.75 24.57 -22.28
N ALA A 63 24.19 25.25 -23.35
CA ALA A 63 25.60 25.37 -23.69
C ALA A 63 26.35 26.41 -22.84
N GLU A 64 25.66 27.45 -22.35
CA GLU A 64 26.27 28.54 -21.56
C GLU A 64 26.49 28.16 -20.08
N LEU A 65 25.68 27.25 -19.54
CA LEU A 65 25.84 26.68 -18.19
C LEU A 65 26.94 25.60 -18.08
N ALA A 66 27.49 25.13 -19.20
CA ALA A 66 28.52 24.10 -19.23
C ALA A 66 29.97 24.65 -19.21
N SER A 67 30.14 25.98 -19.19
CA SER A 67 31.43 26.67 -19.26
C SER A 67 31.87 27.36 -17.97
N GLU A 68 31.11 27.25 -16.86
CA GLU A 68 31.59 27.77 -15.57
C GLU A 68 32.55 26.76 -14.89
N PRO A 69 33.78 27.17 -14.53
CA PRO A 69 34.70 26.31 -13.80
C PRO A 69 34.15 26.03 -12.40
N ALA A 70 34.07 24.75 -12.04
CA ALA A 70 33.62 24.28 -10.73
C ALA A 70 34.41 24.97 -9.60
N PRO A 71 33.75 25.54 -8.58
CA PRO A 71 34.46 26.13 -7.45
C PRO A 71 35.19 25.03 -6.68
N ALA A 72 36.50 25.26 -6.45
CA ALA A 72 37.34 24.38 -5.67
C ALA A 72 36.79 24.25 -4.24
N ILE A 73 36.47 23.01 -3.84
CA ILE A 73 36.01 22.67 -2.49
C ILE A 73 37.19 22.88 -1.54
N ALA A 74 37.11 23.91 -0.69
CA ALA A 74 38.07 24.13 0.39
C ALA A 74 37.91 23.07 1.48
N PRO A 75 39.01 22.60 2.10
CA PRO A 75 38.94 21.63 3.19
C PRO A 75 38.30 22.21 4.46
N PRO A 76 37.69 21.38 5.32
CA PRO A 76 36.99 21.82 6.51
C PRO A 76 37.95 22.44 7.53
N VAL A 77 37.60 23.66 7.96
CA VAL A 77 38.30 24.41 9.02
C VAL A 77 37.98 23.77 10.38
N PRO A 78 38.98 23.46 11.22
CA PRO A 78 38.74 22.96 12.57
C PRO A 78 38.18 24.08 13.49
N PRO A 79 37.31 23.75 14.46
CA PRO A 79 36.74 24.74 15.36
C PRO A 79 37.81 25.28 16.33
N GLY A 80 38.05 26.59 16.25
CA GLY A 80 38.84 27.34 17.23
C GLY A 80 38.06 27.60 18.53
N PRO A 81 38.75 27.96 19.62
CA PRO A 81 38.18 28.05 20.95
C PRO A 81 37.27 29.26 21.10
N ALA A 82 36.07 29.05 21.64
CA ALA A 82 35.11 30.10 21.93
C ALA A 82 35.65 31.06 23.01
N GLU A 83 35.74 32.34 22.63
CA GLU A 83 35.94 33.46 23.55
C GLU A 83 34.72 33.59 24.47
N ARG A 84 34.99 33.68 25.77
CA ARG A 84 34.00 34.04 26.79
C ARG A 84 33.76 35.54 26.69
N GLY A 85 32.59 35.91 26.19
CA GLY A 85 32.01 37.24 26.38
C GLY A 85 31.05 37.18 27.56
N ASP A 86 31.32 38.00 28.57
CA ASP A 86 30.48 38.22 29.74
C ASP A 86 29.08 38.69 29.32
N THR A 87 28.04 38.04 29.83
CA THR A 87 26.66 38.52 29.73
C THR A 87 25.96 38.35 31.07
N GLU A 88 25.88 39.49 31.75
CA GLU A 88 24.73 40.05 32.45
C GLU A 88 23.69 39.07 33.01
N GLU A 89 23.72 39.02 34.34
CA GLU A 89 22.92 38.24 35.28
C GLU A 89 21.43 38.63 35.21
N ALA A 90 20.61 37.76 34.62
CA ALA A 90 19.15 37.80 34.72
C ALA A 90 18.68 36.91 35.90
N PRO A 91 17.66 37.33 36.68
CA PRO A 91 17.28 36.66 37.91
C PRO A 91 16.64 35.28 37.64
N ALA A 92 17.20 34.27 38.32
CA ALA A 92 16.69 32.90 38.34
C ALA A 92 15.27 32.85 38.94
N GLY A 93 14.28 32.62 38.09
CA GLY A 93 12.98 32.10 38.52
C GLY A 93 13.12 30.61 38.87
N PRO A 94 12.50 30.11 39.95
CA PRO A 94 12.61 28.71 40.33
C PRO A 94 11.89 27.83 39.30
N GLY A 95 12.67 27.11 38.50
CA GLY A 95 12.18 26.01 37.67
C GLY A 95 11.66 24.89 38.56
N ARG A 96 10.38 24.95 38.92
CA ARG A 96 9.64 23.77 39.37
C ARG A 96 9.52 22.84 38.18
N SER A 97 10.20 21.71 38.24
CA SER A 97 9.72 20.51 37.54
C SER A 97 8.25 20.32 37.93
N PRO A 98 7.32 20.09 36.99
CA PRO A 98 5.97 19.74 37.37
C PRO A 98 6.04 18.41 38.13
N ASP A 99 5.78 18.48 39.44
CA ASP A 99 5.63 17.30 40.28
C ASP A 99 4.62 16.37 39.60
N ALA A 100 5.06 15.15 39.30
CA ALA A 100 4.17 14.10 38.84
C ALA A 100 2.99 14.01 39.83
N PRO A 101 1.73 14.04 39.36
CA PRO A 101 0.59 14.07 40.25
C PRO A 101 0.59 12.87 41.20
N ALA A 102 0.46 13.13 42.49
CA ALA A 102 0.36 12.09 43.51
C ALA A 102 -0.83 11.16 43.20
N PRO A 103 -0.66 9.82 43.30
CA PRO A 103 -1.74 8.88 43.03
C PRO A 103 -2.86 9.08 44.06
N GLY A 104 -4.02 9.58 43.62
CA GLY A 104 -5.24 9.72 44.43
C GLY A 104 -5.90 11.10 44.49
N GLY A 105 -5.31 12.15 43.89
CA GLY A 105 -5.97 13.45 43.75
C GLY A 105 -7.04 13.45 42.64
N PRO A 106 -8.06 14.34 42.69
CA PRO A 106 -9.00 14.52 41.57
C PRO A 106 -8.20 14.84 40.31
N LEU A 107 -8.20 13.92 39.33
CA LEU A 107 -7.45 14.11 38.09
C LEU A 107 -8.04 15.31 37.33
N VAL A 108 -7.23 16.35 37.19
CA VAL A 108 -7.54 17.49 36.34
C VAL A 108 -7.59 16.97 34.91
N LEU A 109 -8.73 17.16 34.23
CA LEU A 109 -8.99 16.70 32.87
C LEU A 109 -7.96 17.21 31.84
N ASP A 110 -7.24 18.28 32.17
CA ASP A 110 -6.19 18.94 31.37
C ASP A 110 -4.76 18.64 31.86
N ALA A 111 -4.50 17.40 32.30
CA ALA A 111 -3.15 17.02 32.75
C ALA A 111 -2.15 17.02 31.58
N MET A 112 -1.03 17.73 31.76
CA MET A 112 0.15 17.60 30.90
C MET A 112 0.76 16.20 31.11
N VAL A 113 0.89 15.43 30.04
CA VAL A 113 1.37 14.04 30.08
C VAL A 113 2.82 13.89 29.62
N GLY A 114 3.38 14.92 28.99
CA GLY A 114 4.75 14.94 28.53
C GLY A 114 5.05 16.12 27.63
N GLN A 115 6.18 16.06 26.94
CA GLN A 115 6.59 17.07 25.95
C GLN A 115 7.29 16.44 24.75
N ILE A 116 7.15 17.06 23.58
CA ILE A 116 7.83 16.68 22.33
C ILE A 116 8.44 17.96 21.74
N ASN A 117 9.77 18.00 21.59
CA ASN A 117 10.51 19.18 21.16
C ASN A 117 10.15 20.45 21.96
N GLY A 118 9.93 20.30 23.27
CA GLY A 118 9.54 21.38 24.18
C GLY A 118 8.08 21.82 24.08
N GLN A 119 7.28 21.24 23.18
CA GLN A 119 5.83 21.46 23.14
C GLN A 119 5.15 20.53 24.14
N PRO A 120 4.30 21.05 25.05
CA PRO A 120 3.57 20.21 25.99
C PRO A 120 2.53 19.35 25.26
N VAL A 121 2.39 18.11 25.71
CA VAL A 121 1.37 17.17 25.25
C VAL A 121 0.34 17.03 26.38
N PHE A 122 -0.92 17.31 26.09
CA PHE A 122 -2.02 17.19 27.05
C PHE A 122 -2.83 15.91 26.82
N ALA A 123 -3.41 15.38 27.89
CA ALA A 123 -4.23 14.18 27.82
C ALA A 123 -5.51 14.41 26.99
N ASP A 124 -6.19 15.55 27.16
CA ASP A 124 -7.47 15.82 26.47
C ASP A 124 -7.29 15.89 24.95
N ASP A 125 -6.25 16.58 24.48
CA ASP A 125 -5.91 16.67 23.05
C ASP A 125 -5.67 15.29 22.39
N LEU A 126 -5.07 14.35 23.13
CA LEU A 126 -4.82 13.00 22.63
C LEU A 126 -6.09 12.15 22.66
N LEU A 127 -6.86 12.27 23.75
CA LEU A 127 -8.06 11.47 23.95
C LEU A 127 -9.19 11.91 23.03
N ALA A 128 -9.28 13.19 22.64
CA ALA A 128 -10.30 13.73 21.75
C ALA A 128 -10.52 12.89 20.48
N ASP A 129 -9.44 12.43 19.83
CA ASP A 129 -9.51 11.59 18.63
C ASP A 129 -9.94 10.14 18.93
N LEU A 130 -9.73 9.68 20.17
CA LEU A 130 -9.96 8.32 20.62
C LEU A 130 -11.25 8.15 21.44
N ASP A 131 -11.93 9.25 21.78
CA ASP A 131 -13.06 9.33 22.70
C ASP A 131 -14.15 8.30 22.38
N ALA A 132 -14.64 8.29 21.14
CA ALA A 132 -15.70 7.38 20.71
C ALA A 132 -15.28 5.90 20.82
N GLN A 133 -14.02 5.59 20.49
CA GLN A 133 -13.49 4.24 20.51
C GLN A 133 -13.29 3.76 21.96
N LEU A 134 -12.65 4.57 22.81
CA LEU A 134 -12.40 4.24 24.21
C LEU A 134 -13.72 4.13 24.99
N ALA A 135 -14.69 5.02 24.75
CA ALA A 135 -16.01 4.93 25.35
C ALA A 135 -16.80 3.67 24.91
N ALA A 136 -16.61 3.20 23.67
CA ALA A 136 -17.19 1.95 23.22
C ALA A 136 -16.54 0.73 23.88
N LEU A 137 -15.22 0.74 24.07
CA LEU A 137 -14.48 -0.34 24.74
C LEU A 137 -14.80 -0.41 26.24
N GLY A 138 -14.82 0.73 26.94
CA GLY A 138 -15.11 0.79 28.38
C GLY A 138 -16.51 0.29 28.74
N ARG A 139 -17.48 0.42 27.82
CA ARG A 139 -18.83 -0.13 27.97
C ARG A 139 -18.93 -1.64 27.69
N ARG A 140 -17.92 -2.27 27.11
CA ARG A 140 -18.01 -3.68 26.64
C ARG A 140 -17.07 -4.61 27.38
N LEU A 141 -15.94 -4.10 27.84
CA LEU A 141 -14.85 -4.90 28.40
C LEU A 141 -14.76 -4.75 29.92
N GLU A 142 -14.24 -5.79 30.57
CA GLU A 142 -13.84 -5.74 31.98
C GLU A 142 -12.67 -4.77 32.19
N PRO A 143 -12.54 -4.11 33.36
CA PRO A 143 -11.54 -3.06 33.60
C PRO A 143 -10.10 -3.44 33.27
N ALA A 144 -9.68 -4.66 33.62
CA ALA A 144 -8.34 -5.17 33.31
C ALA A 144 -8.10 -5.29 31.79
N VAL A 145 -9.07 -5.85 31.06
CA VAL A 145 -9.01 -6.04 29.61
C VAL A 145 -9.13 -4.70 28.88
N PHE A 146 -9.96 -3.78 29.39
CA PHE A 146 -10.06 -2.41 28.89
C PHE A 146 -8.71 -1.70 28.99
N ARG A 147 -8.04 -1.77 30.14
CA ARG A 147 -6.74 -1.11 30.37
C ARG A 147 -5.67 -1.58 29.39
N GLU A 148 -5.59 -2.88 29.13
CA GLU A 148 -4.67 -3.44 28.15
C GLU A 148 -4.96 -2.90 26.73
N ARG A 149 -6.21 -3.01 26.26
CA ARG A 149 -6.61 -2.55 24.92
C ARG A 149 -6.50 -1.05 24.74
N ALA A 150 -6.90 -0.27 25.73
CA ALA A 150 -6.75 1.19 25.73
C ALA A 150 -5.26 1.56 25.69
N GLY A 151 -4.41 0.84 26.43
CA GLY A 151 -2.97 1.01 26.41
C GLY A 151 -2.37 0.84 25.01
N GLU A 152 -2.76 -0.20 24.28
CA GLU A 152 -2.32 -0.45 22.90
C GLU A 152 -2.72 0.70 21.95
N ILE A 153 -3.97 1.17 22.04
CA ILE A 153 -4.49 2.25 21.19
C ILE A 153 -3.80 3.59 21.50
N ILE A 154 -3.65 3.90 22.79
CA ILE A 154 -2.98 5.12 23.26
C ILE A 154 -1.51 5.13 22.83
N GLU A 155 -0.80 4.01 22.96
CA GLU A 155 0.60 3.92 22.53
C GLU A 155 0.74 4.16 21.02
N ALA A 156 -0.14 3.56 20.21
CA ALA A 156 -0.13 3.76 18.77
C ALA A 156 -0.34 5.24 18.40
N SER A 157 -1.33 5.90 19.01
CA SER A 157 -1.61 7.33 18.81
C SER A 157 -0.45 8.22 19.26
N LEU A 158 0.13 7.97 20.45
CA LEU A 158 1.30 8.71 20.93
C LEU A 158 2.51 8.57 20.01
N ARG A 159 2.77 7.35 19.51
CA ARG A 159 3.87 7.09 18.58
C ARG A 159 3.68 7.84 17.28
N GLU A 160 2.47 7.85 16.72
CA GLU A 160 2.15 8.61 15.51
C GLU A 160 2.38 10.12 15.73
N ARG A 161 1.84 10.70 16.80
CA ARG A 161 2.02 12.12 17.11
C ARG A 161 3.47 12.49 17.37
N LEU A 162 4.21 11.67 18.10
CA LEU A 162 5.64 11.85 18.32
C LEU A 162 6.39 11.90 16.98
N VAL A 163 6.18 10.92 16.12
CA VAL A 163 6.85 10.85 14.82
C VAL A 163 6.49 12.08 13.97
N ASN A 164 5.21 12.45 13.89
CA ASN A 164 4.78 13.61 13.10
C ASN A 164 5.38 14.92 13.62
N ALA A 165 5.39 15.13 14.95
CA ALA A 165 5.97 16.32 15.56
C ALA A 165 7.50 16.39 15.38
N LEU A 166 8.21 15.26 15.47
CA LEU A 166 9.65 15.19 15.22
C LEU A 166 9.97 15.49 13.75
N ILE A 167 9.22 14.93 12.80
CA ILE A 167 9.40 15.20 11.37
C ILE A 167 9.10 16.66 11.07
N LEU A 168 8.00 17.21 11.60
CA LEU A 168 7.63 18.61 11.41
C LEU A 168 8.71 19.55 11.95
N GLY A 169 9.19 19.33 13.17
CA GLY A 169 10.25 20.14 13.76
C GLY A 169 11.55 20.07 12.96
N GLU A 170 11.93 18.89 12.47
CA GLU A 170 13.08 18.75 11.57
C GLU A 170 12.86 19.50 10.24
N ALA A 171 11.69 19.36 9.65
CA ALA A 171 11.35 20.01 8.39
C ALA A 171 11.36 21.54 8.53
N GLU A 172 10.74 22.09 9.57
CA GLU A 172 10.70 23.54 9.82
C GLU A 172 12.09 24.14 9.99
N ARG A 173 13.00 23.44 10.69
CA ARG A 173 14.41 23.88 10.85
C ARG A 173 15.17 23.95 9.53
N ASN A 174 14.77 23.15 8.54
CA ASN A 174 15.43 23.08 7.24
C ASN A 174 14.71 23.89 6.14
N LEU A 175 13.66 24.64 6.47
CA LEU A 175 12.94 25.45 5.48
C LEU A 175 13.72 26.72 5.08
N THR A 176 13.99 26.85 3.79
CA THR A 176 14.48 28.10 3.18
C THR A 176 13.42 29.20 3.20
N ASP A 177 13.84 30.47 3.10
CA ASP A 177 12.90 31.61 3.11
C ASP A 177 11.91 31.57 1.93
N ASN A 178 12.37 31.14 0.76
CA ASN A 178 11.53 30.95 -0.42
C ASN A 178 10.47 29.86 -0.19
N GLN A 179 10.85 28.74 0.42
CA GLN A 179 9.89 27.69 0.78
C GLN A 179 8.89 28.18 1.83
N ARG A 180 9.32 28.92 2.85
CA ARG A 180 8.42 29.53 3.84
C ARG A 180 7.42 30.49 3.18
N ALA A 181 7.87 31.30 2.22
CA ALA A 181 6.99 32.17 1.45
C ALA A 181 5.97 31.37 0.63
N GLY A 182 6.42 30.32 -0.08
CA GLY A 182 5.53 29.43 -0.83
C GLY A 182 4.47 28.76 0.04
N VAL A 183 4.85 28.25 1.22
CA VAL A 183 3.89 27.66 2.18
C VAL A 183 2.85 28.69 2.62
N ARG A 184 3.23 29.93 2.91
CA ARG A 184 2.27 31.00 3.25
C ARG A 184 1.26 31.24 2.13
N VAL A 185 1.71 31.30 0.88
CA VAL A 185 0.83 31.47 -0.28
C VAL A 185 -0.15 30.30 -0.41
N MET A 186 0.32 29.06 -0.31
CA MET A 186 -0.52 27.87 -0.42
C MET A 186 -1.56 27.79 0.71
N VAL A 187 -1.19 28.13 1.95
CA VAL A 187 -2.14 28.19 3.08
C VAL A 187 -3.17 29.30 2.86
N GLY A 188 -2.77 30.45 2.30
CA GLY A 188 -3.68 31.53 1.90
C GLY A 188 -4.71 31.06 0.88
N GLN A 189 -4.27 30.40 -0.19
CA GLN A 189 -5.15 29.82 -1.22
C GLN A 189 -6.11 28.78 -0.61
N ARG A 190 -5.61 27.91 0.28
CA ARG A 190 -6.46 26.92 0.96
C ARG A 190 -7.52 27.59 1.83
N ARG A 191 -7.19 28.69 2.51
CA ARG A 191 -8.16 29.48 3.27
C ARG A 191 -9.26 30.02 2.35
N GLU A 192 -8.90 30.64 1.23
CA GLU A 192 -9.87 31.16 0.25
C GLU A 192 -10.79 30.06 -0.30
N ASP A 193 -10.25 28.88 -0.57
CA ASP A 193 -11.03 27.72 -0.99
C ASP A 193 -12.05 27.30 0.05
N LEU A 194 -11.66 27.22 1.33
CA LEU A 194 -12.57 26.89 2.42
C LEU A 194 -13.65 27.97 2.60
N LEU A 195 -13.31 29.25 2.42
CA LEU A 195 -14.27 30.36 2.45
C LEU A 195 -15.29 30.29 1.31
N ARG A 196 -14.86 29.87 0.11
CA ARG A 196 -15.77 29.68 -1.03
C ARG A 196 -16.71 28.49 -0.80
N ARG A 197 -16.18 27.38 -0.30
CA ARG A 197 -16.94 26.12 -0.11
C ARG A 197 -17.91 26.18 1.08
N HIS A 198 -17.45 26.70 2.22
CA HIS A 198 -18.20 26.66 3.49
C HIS A 198 -18.66 28.04 3.98
N GLY A 199 -18.10 29.13 3.44
CA GLY A 199 -18.38 30.48 3.94
C GLY A 199 -19.38 31.27 3.11
N ARG A 200 -19.62 30.85 1.86
CA ARG A 200 -20.24 31.71 0.83
C ARG A 200 -19.54 33.08 0.78
N GLY A 201 -18.22 33.11 1.01
CA GLY A 201 -17.41 34.32 1.11
C GLY A 201 -17.30 34.96 2.51
N SER A 202 -18.04 34.49 3.52
CA SER A 202 -17.95 34.99 4.90
C SER A 202 -17.12 34.08 5.81
N LEU A 203 -16.12 34.66 6.50
CA LEU A 203 -15.28 33.94 7.46
C LEU A 203 -16.06 33.38 8.65
N ALA A 204 -17.02 34.14 9.17
CA ALA A 204 -17.82 33.71 10.32
C ALA A 204 -18.72 32.52 9.96
N VAL A 205 -19.28 32.51 8.76
CA VAL A 205 -20.10 31.39 8.24
C VAL A 205 -19.21 30.17 8.03
N ALA A 206 -18.04 30.33 7.40
CA ALA A 206 -17.12 29.22 7.16
C ALA A 206 -16.65 28.55 8.45
N ARG A 207 -16.27 29.35 9.47
CA ARG A 207 -15.83 28.82 10.77
C ARG A 207 -16.92 28.00 11.44
N ARG A 208 -18.15 28.50 11.44
CA ARG A 208 -19.29 27.80 12.03
C ARG A 208 -19.59 26.50 11.28
N GLU A 209 -19.74 26.59 9.96
CA GLU A 209 -20.10 25.43 9.13
C GLU A 209 -19.03 24.34 9.21
N LEU A 210 -17.74 24.70 9.16
CA LEU A 210 -16.65 23.72 9.27
C LEU A 210 -16.65 23.05 10.65
N GLN A 211 -16.79 23.83 11.73
CA GLN A 211 -16.85 23.29 13.09
C GLN A 211 -18.05 22.35 13.28
N GLU A 212 -19.23 22.72 12.75
CA GLU A 212 -20.45 21.91 12.86
C GLU A 212 -20.37 20.59 12.06
N THR A 213 -19.76 20.64 10.87
CA THR A 213 -19.70 19.47 9.96
C THR A 213 -18.54 18.53 10.24
N THR A 214 -17.40 19.07 10.67
CA THR A 214 -16.15 18.29 10.83
C THR A 214 -15.70 18.17 12.28
N GLY A 215 -16.22 19.01 13.19
CA GLY A 215 -15.75 19.08 14.57
C GLY A 215 -14.42 19.81 14.75
N ILE A 216 -13.78 20.28 13.67
CA ILE A 216 -12.50 21.00 13.73
C ILE A 216 -12.63 22.46 13.28
N SER A 217 -11.85 23.33 13.90
CA SER A 217 -11.86 24.75 13.59
C SER A 217 -11.16 25.03 12.24
N LEU A 218 -11.50 26.16 11.62
CA LEU A 218 -10.82 26.62 10.39
C LEU A 218 -9.32 26.79 10.61
N ASP A 219 -8.92 27.38 11.75
CA ASP A 219 -7.53 27.66 12.03
C ASP A 219 -6.73 26.35 12.26
N GLU A 220 -7.34 25.37 12.93
CA GLU A 220 -6.77 24.02 13.08
C GLU A 220 -6.63 23.31 11.73
N THR A 221 -7.66 23.38 10.88
CA THR A 221 -7.62 22.81 9.53
C THR A 221 -6.48 23.40 8.69
N LEU A 222 -6.27 24.72 8.79
CA LEU A 222 -5.19 25.41 8.08
C LEU A 222 -3.81 25.07 8.65
N ARG A 223 -3.69 24.88 9.97
CA ARG A 223 -2.46 24.37 10.60
C ARG A 223 -2.13 22.97 10.10
N GLN A 224 -3.06 22.03 10.17
CA GLN A 224 -2.86 20.67 9.67
C GLN A 224 -2.47 20.65 8.19
N TYR A 225 -3.11 21.48 7.36
CA TYR A 225 -2.74 21.63 5.96
C TYR A 225 -1.31 22.17 5.76
N ARG A 226 -0.94 23.21 6.52
CA ARG A 226 0.42 23.77 6.51
C ARG A 226 1.45 22.70 6.88
N ASP A 227 1.20 21.99 7.96
CA ASP A 227 2.16 21.04 8.53
C ASP A 227 2.31 19.84 7.58
N GLY A 228 1.22 19.38 6.97
CA GLY A 228 1.24 18.40 5.88
C GLY A 228 2.09 18.84 4.69
N LEU A 229 1.92 20.08 4.21
CA LEU A 229 2.75 20.62 3.11
C LEU A 229 4.24 20.62 3.44
N ILE A 230 4.60 21.07 4.65
CA ILE A 230 6.00 21.17 5.10
C ILE A 230 6.62 19.77 5.18
N THR A 231 5.95 18.86 5.88
CA THR A 231 6.42 17.49 6.09
C THR A 231 6.52 16.70 4.79
N ASP A 232 5.50 16.75 3.93
CA ASP A 232 5.49 16.06 2.63
C ASP A 232 6.59 16.58 1.70
N ASN A 233 6.76 17.89 1.62
CA ASN A 233 7.79 18.51 0.80
C ASN A 233 9.20 18.12 1.27
N TYR A 234 9.41 18.16 2.58
CA TYR A 234 10.68 17.79 3.20
C TYR A 234 11.00 16.31 2.97
N ILE A 235 10.04 15.41 3.17
CA ILE A 235 10.22 13.98 2.92
C ILE A 235 10.54 13.73 1.44
N ARG A 236 9.80 14.37 0.53
CA ARG A 236 10.02 14.23 -0.92
C ARG A 236 11.42 14.68 -1.33
N GLN A 237 11.90 15.81 -0.82
CA GLN A 237 13.24 16.32 -1.18
C GLN A 237 14.36 15.47 -0.58
N ASN A 238 14.24 15.08 0.69
CA ASN A 238 15.34 14.44 1.41
C ASN A 238 15.39 12.92 1.25
N LEU A 239 14.24 12.26 1.18
CA LEU A 239 14.18 10.80 1.08
C LEU A 239 14.13 10.34 -0.37
N ASN A 240 13.31 10.95 -1.23
CA ASN A 240 13.20 10.47 -2.61
C ASN A 240 14.48 10.68 -3.42
N ALA A 241 15.25 11.74 -3.14
CA ALA A 241 16.54 11.98 -3.78
C ALA A 241 17.59 10.90 -3.46
N ARG A 242 17.41 10.15 -2.37
CA ARG A 242 18.32 9.07 -1.95
C ARG A 242 17.92 7.70 -2.53
N ILE A 243 16.76 7.60 -3.17
CA ILE A 243 16.28 6.36 -3.78
C ILE A 243 16.99 6.19 -5.12
N ASN A 244 17.71 5.09 -5.27
CA ASN A 244 18.35 4.70 -6.53
C ASN A 244 17.96 3.26 -6.86
N VAL A 245 17.18 3.09 -7.92
CA VAL A 245 16.81 1.78 -8.45
C VAL A 245 17.57 1.57 -9.75
N THR A 246 18.52 0.65 -9.72
CA THR A 246 19.32 0.34 -10.91
C THR A 246 18.59 -0.68 -11.79
N ARG A 247 18.89 -0.68 -13.08
CA ARG A 247 18.41 -1.73 -14.01
C ARG A 247 18.73 -3.15 -13.51
N ARG A 248 19.90 -3.34 -12.89
CA ARG A 248 20.32 -4.62 -12.31
C ARG A 248 19.39 -5.07 -11.17
N ASP A 249 18.84 -4.13 -10.40
CA ASP A 249 17.89 -4.43 -9.34
C ASP A 249 16.54 -4.89 -9.91
N VAL A 250 16.06 -4.22 -10.97
CA VAL A 250 14.84 -4.60 -11.70
C VAL A 250 14.97 -6.00 -12.30
N GLU A 251 16.06 -6.27 -13.01
CA GLU A 251 16.33 -7.58 -13.59
C GLU A 251 16.44 -8.69 -12.54
N ARG A 252 17.12 -8.40 -11.41
CA ARG A 252 17.22 -9.34 -10.30
C ARG A 252 15.85 -9.63 -9.70
N PHE A 253 15.03 -8.59 -9.50
CA PHE A 253 13.67 -8.72 -8.97
C PHE A 253 12.78 -9.53 -9.90
N TYR A 254 12.80 -9.25 -11.21
CA TYR A 254 12.05 -10.00 -12.21
C TYR A 254 12.41 -11.49 -12.21
N ARG A 255 13.71 -11.81 -12.20
CA ARG A 255 14.17 -13.22 -12.16
C ARG A 255 13.76 -13.94 -10.87
N GLN A 256 13.84 -13.26 -9.72
CA GLN A 256 13.47 -13.83 -8.43
C GLN A 256 11.96 -14.04 -8.26
N ASN A 257 11.13 -13.28 -8.98
CA ASN A 257 9.67 -13.35 -8.91
C ASN A 257 9.08 -13.76 -10.26
N ARG A 258 9.77 -14.64 -10.99
CA ARG A 258 9.40 -15.02 -12.37
C ARG A 258 8.00 -15.61 -12.44
N GLU A 259 7.58 -16.37 -11.44
CA GLU A 259 6.25 -16.97 -11.33
C GLU A 259 5.14 -15.92 -11.20
N THR A 260 5.41 -14.76 -10.59
CA THR A 260 4.43 -13.68 -10.50
C THR A 260 4.18 -13.01 -11.85
N PHE A 261 5.23 -12.89 -12.67
CA PHE A 261 5.15 -12.24 -13.99
C PHE A 261 4.84 -13.22 -15.12
N ASN A 262 5.15 -14.50 -14.92
CA ASN A 262 4.91 -15.57 -15.86
C ASN A 262 4.34 -16.78 -15.10
N PRO A 263 3.11 -16.64 -14.59
CA PRO A 263 2.45 -17.77 -13.97
C PRO A 263 2.33 -18.93 -14.97
N PRO A 264 2.51 -20.18 -14.52
CA PRO A 264 2.29 -21.34 -15.37
C PRO A 264 0.84 -21.40 -15.82
N ALA A 265 0.59 -22.02 -16.98
CA ALA A 265 -0.77 -22.28 -17.42
C ALA A 265 -1.45 -23.27 -16.46
N THR A 266 -2.74 -23.08 -16.24
CA THR A 266 -3.60 -23.99 -15.49
C THR A 266 -4.49 -24.74 -16.46
N ARG A 267 -4.61 -26.06 -16.28
CA ARG A 267 -5.42 -26.92 -17.15
C ARG A 267 -6.27 -27.86 -16.32
N ASP A 268 -7.54 -27.98 -16.65
CA ASP A 268 -8.38 -29.07 -16.18
C ASP A 268 -8.22 -30.21 -17.17
N LEU A 269 -7.71 -31.35 -16.71
CA LEU A 269 -7.39 -32.46 -17.59
C LEU A 269 -8.40 -33.61 -17.45
N GLY A 270 -8.80 -34.17 -18.58
CA GLY A 270 -9.35 -35.53 -18.68
C GLY A 270 -8.21 -36.52 -18.87
N LEU A 271 -8.29 -37.69 -18.25
CA LEU A 271 -7.31 -38.76 -18.38
C LEU A 271 -8.02 -40.13 -18.44
N ILE A 272 -7.77 -40.84 -19.54
CA ILE A 272 -8.17 -42.23 -19.78
C ILE A 272 -6.88 -43.05 -19.95
N TRP A 273 -6.84 -44.25 -19.37
CA TRP A 273 -5.85 -45.24 -19.77
C TRP A 273 -6.43 -46.63 -19.88
N VAL A 274 -5.76 -47.45 -20.70
CA VAL A 274 -6.10 -48.86 -20.96
C VAL A 274 -4.81 -49.69 -21.01
N ASP A 275 -4.88 -50.94 -20.57
CA ASP A 275 -3.73 -51.87 -20.56
C ASP A 275 -3.68 -52.77 -21.81
N ASP A 276 -4.57 -52.56 -22.79
CA ASP A 276 -4.71 -53.38 -24.01
C ASP A 276 -4.67 -52.51 -25.28
N ALA A 277 -3.93 -52.97 -26.29
CA ALA A 277 -3.75 -52.24 -27.54
C ALA A 277 -5.02 -52.19 -28.40
N ALA A 278 -5.86 -53.23 -28.37
CA ALA A 278 -7.13 -53.22 -29.10
C ALA A 278 -8.13 -52.26 -28.42
N ALA A 279 -8.17 -52.22 -27.09
CA ALA A 279 -8.92 -51.22 -26.34
C ALA A 279 -8.44 -49.79 -26.66
N ALA A 280 -7.12 -49.57 -26.74
CA ALA A 280 -6.56 -48.27 -27.12
C ALA A 280 -6.98 -47.86 -28.54
N GLY A 281 -6.98 -48.79 -29.50
CA GLY A 281 -7.50 -48.55 -30.85
C GLY A 281 -8.96 -48.10 -30.84
N SER A 282 -9.82 -48.79 -30.07
CA SER A 282 -11.23 -48.45 -29.94
C SER A 282 -11.46 -47.07 -29.31
N VAL A 283 -10.70 -46.71 -28.26
CA VAL A 283 -10.80 -45.39 -27.63
C VAL A 283 -10.40 -44.29 -28.62
N ARG A 284 -9.29 -44.50 -29.36
CA ARG A 284 -8.82 -43.56 -30.37
C ARG A 284 -9.86 -43.33 -31.48
N GLU A 285 -10.47 -44.40 -31.98
CA GLU A 285 -11.50 -44.31 -33.03
C GLU A 285 -12.74 -43.54 -32.56
N ARG A 286 -13.19 -43.78 -31.32
CA ARG A 286 -14.34 -43.07 -30.72
C ARG A 286 -14.08 -41.58 -30.53
N LEU A 287 -12.91 -41.23 -29.97
CA LEU A 287 -12.50 -39.83 -29.82
C LEU A 287 -12.32 -39.14 -31.18
N ALA A 288 -11.75 -39.83 -32.17
CA ALA A 288 -11.62 -39.30 -33.53
C ALA A 288 -12.98 -39.13 -34.25
N ALA A 289 -13.99 -39.91 -33.87
CA ALA A 289 -15.36 -39.76 -34.36
C ALA A 289 -16.12 -38.58 -33.70
N GLY A 290 -15.49 -37.86 -32.77
CA GLY A 290 -16.08 -36.73 -32.06
C GLY A 290 -16.99 -37.12 -30.90
N GLU A 291 -16.87 -38.35 -30.39
CA GLU A 291 -17.56 -38.74 -29.17
C GLU A 291 -16.97 -37.98 -27.96
N PRO A 292 -17.81 -37.42 -27.06
CA PRO A 292 -17.35 -36.70 -25.88
C PRO A 292 -16.40 -37.56 -25.01
N PHE A 293 -15.31 -36.96 -24.54
CA PHE A 293 -14.28 -37.68 -23.80
C PHE A 293 -14.79 -38.32 -22.51
N ASP A 294 -15.69 -37.64 -21.79
CA ASP A 294 -16.33 -38.15 -20.58
C ASP A 294 -17.20 -39.39 -20.86
N ALA A 295 -17.90 -39.43 -21.99
CA ALA A 295 -18.65 -40.60 -22.44
C ALA A 295 -17.71 -41.77 -22.76
N VAL A 296 -16.58 -41.51 -23.44
CA VAL A 296 -15.57 -42.54 -23.73
C VAL A 296 -14.92 -43.05 -22.44
N ALA A 297 -14.67 -42.18 -21.46
CA ALA A 297 -14.08 -42.54 -20.17
C ALA A 297 -14.95 -43.46 -19.29
N THR A 298 -16.26 -43.52 -19.54
CA THR A 298 -17.18 -44.41 -18.79
C THR A 298 -17.18 -45.86 -19.27
N ASP A 299 -16.43 -46.19 -20.32
CA ASP A 299 -16.34 -47.55 -20.86
C ASP A 299 -15.84 -48.54 -19.78
N PRO A 300 -16.41 -49.75 -19.67
CA PRO A 300 -15.92 -50.77 -18.73
C PRO A 300 -14.44 -51.15 -18.92
N LYS A 301 -13.87 -50.90 -20.11
CA LYS A 301 -12.48 -51.18 -20.43
C LYS A 301 -11.51 -50.04 -20.08
N THR A 302 -12.00 -48.86 -19.71
CA THR A 302 -11.20 -47.70 -19.33
C THR A 302 -11.07 -47.57 -17.82
N ASP A 303 -9.92 -47.08 -17.37
CA ASP A 303 -9.77 -46.67 -15.97
C ASP A 303 -10.39 -45.28 -15.74
N ASN A 304 -10.59 -44.87 -14.48
CA ASN A 304 -11.24 -43.60 -14.07
C ASN A 304 -12.73 -43.41 -14.46
N ARG A 305 -13.47 -44.49 -14.71
CA ARG A 305 -14.91 -44.44 -15.04
C ARG A 305 -15.80 -43.67 -14.05
N TRP A 306 -15.40 -43.64 -12.78
CA TRP A 306 -16.21 -43.05 -11.70
C TRP A 306 -16.15 -41.52 -11.65
N THR A 307 -15.15 -40.90 -12.29
CA THR A 307 -15.00 -39.45 -12.39
C THR A 307 -15.22 -38.94 -13.83
N GLY A 308 -15.68 -39.81 -14.73
CA GLY A 308 -15.77 -39.50 -16.16
C GLY A 308 -14.42 -39.16 -16.78
N GLY A 309 -13.33 -39.73 -16.26
CA GLY A 309 -11.97 -39.39 -16.68
C GLY A 309 -11.46 -38.05 -16.17
N MET A 310 -12.26 -37.22 -15.49
CA MET A 310 -11.83 -35.89 -15.05
C MET A 310 -10.82 -35.97 -13.90
N MET A 311 -9.72 -35.23 -14.04
CA MET A 311 -8.72 -34.98 -13.01
C MET A 311 -8.88 -33.59 -12.40
N GLN A 312 -8.19 -33.35 -11.27
CA GLN A 312 -8.12 -32.02 -10.67
C GLN A 312 -7.32 -31.05 -11.55
N THR A 313 -7.57 -29.74 -11.40
CA THR A 313 -6.82 -28.66 -12.05
C THR A 313 -5.32 -28.83 -11.80
N ILE A 314 -4.58 -28.88 -12.90
CA ILE A 314 -3.14 -29.01 -12.92
C ILE A 314 -2.51 -27.64 -13.17
N VAL A 315 -1.41 -27.38 -12.47
CA VAL A 315 -0.59 -26.18 -12.63
C VAL A 315 0.72 -26.58 -13.32
N GLY A 316 1.03 -25.95 -14.46
CA GLY A 316 2.27 -26.20 -15.19
C GLY A 316 2.16 -27.23 -16.31
N ASP A 317 3.31 -27.56 -16.90
CA ASP A 317 3.42 -28.39 -18.10
C ASP A 317 3.95 -29.81 -17.82
N GLU A 318 4.35 -30.12 -16.59
CA GLU A 318 4.92 -31.43 -16.19
C GLU A 318 4.19 -32.10 -14.99
N PRO A 319 2.87 -32.33 -15.07
CA PRO A 319 2.12 -32.92 -13.96
C PRO A 319 2.45 -34.37 -13.60
N PHE A 320 2.84 -35.17 -14.58
CA PHE A 320 2.86 -36.63 -14.44
C PHE A 320 4.28 -37.17 -14.19
N GLY A 321 5.31 -36.35 -14.36
CA GLY A 321 6.72 -36.78 -14.29
C GLY A 321 7.06 -37.84 -15.34
N ARG A 322 6.33 -37.82 -16.47
CA ARG A 322 6.43 -38.77 -17.58
C ARG A 322 6.63 -37.97 -18.86
N PRO A 323 7.86 -37.88 -19.39
CA PRO A 323 8.19 -36.94 -20.47
C PRO A 323 7.27 -37.01 -21.70
N ALA A 324 6.82 -38.20 -22.10
CA ALA A 324 5.92 -38.34 -23.26
C ALA A 324 4.48 -37.92 -22.97
N VAL A 325 3.99 -38.11 -21.74
CA VAL A 325 2.64 -37.68 -21.33
C VAL A 325 2.65 -36.18 -21.07
N ASP A 326 3.67 -35.67 -20.36
CA ASP A 326 3.84 -34.25 -20.08
C ASP A 326 4.01 -33.44 -21.37
N ALA A 327 4.78 -33.94 -22.35
CA ALA A 327 4.87 -33.31 -23.67
C ALA A 327 3.53 -33.28 -24.41
N ALA A 328 2.72 -34.34 -24.28
CA ALA A 328 1.38 -34.37 -24.87
C ALA A 328 0.42 -33.37 -24.20
N VAL A 329 0.47 -33.26 -22.88
CA VAL A 329 -0.32 -32.28 -22.10
C VAL A 329 0.09 -30.85 -22.42
N ALA A 330 1.40 -30.59 -22.53
CA ALA A 330 1.93 -29.29 -22.88
C ALA A 330 1.48 -28.83 -24.27
N ALA A 331 1.25 -29.77 -25.19
CA ALA A 331 0.76 -29.51 -26.55
C ALA A 331 -0.77 -29.31 -26.65
N LEU A 332 -1.53 -29.52 -25.56
CA LEU A 332 -2.97 -29.22 -25.55
C LEU A 332 -3.15 -27.70 -25.38
N ASP A 333 -3.60 -27.07 -26.47
CA ASP A 333 -3.69 -25.62 -26.59
C ASP A 333 -5.09 -25.08 -26.34
N GLU A 334 -6.11 -25.82 -26.77
CA GLU A 334 -7.52 -25.42 -26.73
C GLU A 334 -8.37 -26.37 -25.85
N PRO A 335 -9.45 -25.88 -25.23
CA PRO A 335 -10.43 -26.75 -24.57
C PRO A 335 -11.03 -27.77 -25.55
N GLY A 336 -11.02 -29.05 -25.19
CA GLY A 336 -11.44 -30.17 -26.02
C GLY A 336 -10.33 -30.81 -26.84
N ASP A 337 -9.12 -30.22 -26.88
CA ASP A 337 -7.95 -30.90 -27.46
C ASP A 337 -7.64 -32.17 -26.66
N TRP A 338 -7.36 -33.25 -27.38
CA TRP A 338 -6.93 -34.51 -26.78
C TRP A 338 -5.71 -35.10 -27.50
N ALA A 339 -4.90 -35.85 -26.76
CA ALA A 339 -3.73 -36.54 -27.27
C ALA A 339 -3.69 -38.00 -26.78
N GLY A 340 -3.35 -38.92 -27.68
CA GLY A 340 -3.27 -40.35 -27.42
C GLY A 340 -3.36 -41.20 -28.68
N PRO A 341 -3.08 -42.51 -28.62
CA PRO A 341 -2.58 -43.24 -27.47
C PRO A 341 -1.09 -42.95 -27.19
N ILE A 342 -0.73 -42.74 -25.92
CA ILE A 342 0.66 -42.57 -25.46
C ILE A 342 1.06 -43.82 -24.70
N GLY A 343 2.00 -44.60 -25.26
CA GLY A 343 2.54 -45.81 -24.62
C GLY A 343 3.38 -45.48 -23.38
N GLN A 344 3.14 -46.18 -22.28
CA GLN A 344 3.84 -46.05 -21.01
C GLN A 344 4.08 -47.42 -20.38
N PRO A 345 5.19 -47.64 -19.67
CA PRO A 345 5.36 -48.84 -18.86
C PRO A 345 4.28 -48.92 -17.78
N GLY A 346 3.51 -50.00 -17.81
CA GLY A 346 2.47 -50.32 -16.85
C GLY A 346 3.00 -51.07 -15.63
N PRO A 347 2.21 -51.13 -14.54
CA PRO A 347 2.54 -51.96 -13.39
C PRO A 347 2.56 -53.44 -13.81
N GLY A 348 3.70 -54.10 -13.61
CA GLY A 348 3.90 -55.50 -14.05
C GLY A 348 4.65 -55.67 -15.38
N GLY A 349 5.18 -54.60 -15.96
CA GLY A 349 6.04 -54.67 -17.15
C GLY A 349 5.30 -54.77 -18.48
N GLY A 350 3.96 -54.73 -18.47
CA GLY A 350 3.15 -54.55 -19.67
C GLY A 350 3.14 -53.10 -20.17
N GLU A 351 2.58 -52.88 -21.36
CA GLU A 351 2.40 -51.54 -21.94
C GLU A 351 1.00 -51.01 -21.58
N ARG A 352 0.93 -49.73 -21.18
CA ARG A 352 -0.31 -49.00 -20.89
C ARG A 352 -0.43 -47.83 -21.85
N PHE A 353 -1.62 -47.61 -22.39
CA PHE A 353 -1.90 -46.53 -23.33
C PHE A 353 -2.71 -45.45 -22.65
N TRP A 354 -2.18 -44.22 -22.66
CA TRP A 354 -2.80 -43.04 -22.05
C TRP A 354 -3.45 -42.16 -23.13
N PHE A 355 -4.57 -41.56 -22.78
CA PHE A 355 -5.25 -40.50 -23.52
C PHE A 355 -5.52 -39.35 -22.56
N VAL A 356 -5.10 -38.15 -22.94
CA VAL A 356 -5.30 -36.92 -22.16
C VAL A 356 -6.15 -35.94 -22.95
N GLU A 357 -7.04 -35.22 -22.28
CA GLU A 357 -7.84 -34.13 -22.85
C GLU A 357 -7.66 -32.88 -21.98
N ALA A 358 -7.67 -31.70 -22.59
CA ALA A 358 -7.79 -30.45 -21.86
C ALA A 358 -9.26 -30.01 -21.80
N ALA A 359 -9.95 -30.28 -20.70
CA ALA A 359 -11.32 -29.85 -20.49
C ALA A 359 -11.43 -28.31 -20.38
N ALA A 360 -10.43 -27.67 -19.77
CA ALA A 360 -10.29 -26.22 -19.74
C ALA A 360 -8.81 -25.84 -19.73
N VAL A 361 -8.47 -24.73 -20.39
CA VAL A 361 -7.11 -24.18 -20.44
C VAL A 361 -7.16 -22.71 -20.07
N GLU A 362 -6.51 -22.34 -18.96
CA GLU A 362 -6.35 -20.95 -18.53
C GLU A 362 -4.87 -20.56 -18.63
N ARG A 363 -4.61 -19.54 -19.46
CA ARG A 363 -3.26 -19.02 -19.74
C ARG A 363 -3.20 -17.57 -19.26
N PRO A 364 -2.81 -17.34 -18.00
CA PRO A 364 -2.63 -15.99 -17.51
C PRO A 364 -1.57 -15.24 -18.34
N ASP A 365 -1.76 -13.93 -18.50
CA ASP A 365 -0.89 -13.08 -19.30
C ASP A 365 0.56 -13.14 -18.79
N ARG A 366 1.47 -13.49 -19.69
CA ARG A 366 2.90 -13.50 -19.42
C ARG A 366 3.49 -12.13 -19.71
N GLN A 367 4.17 -11.56 -18.72
CA GLN A 367 4.80 -10.26 -18.83
C GLN A 367 6.31 -10.42 -19.04
N THR A 368 6.81 -9.90 -20.15
CA THR A 368 8.25 -9.75 -20.38
C THR A 368 8.85 -8.73 -19.41
N LEU A 369 10.17 -8.77 -19.22
CA LEU A 369 10.87 -7.78 -18.41
C LEU A 369 10.55 -6.34 -18.84
N LEU A 370 10.48 -6.08 -20.15
CA LEU A 370 10.19 -4.75 -20.68
C LEU A 370 8.80 -4.26 -20.27
N GLN A 371 7.79 -5.14 -20.35
CA GLN A 371 6.41 -4.83 -19.94
C GLN A 371 6.31 -4.61 -18.43
N ALA A 372 7.03 -5.41 -17.62
CA ALA A 372 6.98 -5.33 -16.16
C ALA A 372 7.90 -4.24 -15.57
N GLN A 373 8.81 -3.66 -16.36
CA GLN A 373 9.90 -2.81 -15.87
C GLN A 373 9.41 -1.63 -15.00
N ALA A 374 8.42 -0.87 -15.46
CA ALA A 374 7.92 0.31 -14.76
C ALA A 374 7.27 -0.05 -13.41
N ALA A 375 6.44 -1.11 -13.39
CA ALA A 375 5.81 -1.61 -12.18
C ALA A 375 6.83 -2.15 -11.16
N ILE A 376 7.86 -2.85 -11.64
CA ILE A 376 8.95 -3.33 -10.78
C ILE A 376 9.75 -2.14 -10.22
N GLU A 377 10.09 -1.15 -11.05
CA GLU A 377 10.80 0.04 -10.58
C GLU A 377 10.00 0.75 -9.49
N GLN A 378 8.71 1.01 -9.72
CA GLN A 378 7.84 1.63 -8.72
C GLN A 378 7.83 0.83 -7.40
N THR A 379 7.64 -0.49 -7.48
CA THR A 379 7.66 -1.39 -6.31
C THR A 379 8.98 -1.30 -5.55
N LEU A 380 10.11 -1.30 -6.26
CA LEU A 380 11.44 -1.20 -5.65
C LEU A 380 11.68 0.18 -5.02
N ARG A 381 11.22 1.26 -5.67
CA ARG A 381 11.30 2.63 -5.14
C ARG A 381 10.48 2.75 -3.86
N GLU A 382 9.26 2.25 -3.84
CA GLU A 382 8.40 2.25 -2.63
C GLU A 382 9.04 1.45 -1.49
N ARG A 383 9.59 0.25 -1.76
CA ARG A 383 10.31 -0.55 -0.75
C ARG A 383 11.58 0.14 -0.25
N GLN A 384 12.31 0.85 -1.10
CA GLN A 384 13.46 1.64 -0.68
C GLN A 384 13.02 2.84 0.16
N PHE A 385 11.99 3.56 -0.27
CA PHE A 385 11.42 4.69 0.44
C PHE A 385 11.00 4.30 1.87
N LEU A 386 10.22 3.23 2.03
CA LEU A 386 9.77 2.77 3.35
C LEU A 386 10.94 2.45 4.29
N ARG A 387 11.98 1.76 3.79
CA ARG A 387 13.19 1.47 4.58
C ARG A 387 13.97 2.72 4.95
N LEU A 388 14.08 3.68 4.04
CA LEU A 388 14.75 4.96 4.33
C LEU A 388 13.95 5.78 5.34
N ARG A 389 12.62 5.80 5.21
CA ARG A 389 11.71 6.48 6.13
C ARG A 389 11.79 5.90 7.53
N GLU A 390 11.78 4.58 7.66
CA GLU A 390 11.92 3.89 8.95
C GLU A 390 13.22 4.28 9.65
N ARG A 391 14.38 4.13 8.98
CA ARG A 391 15.68 4.55 9.53
C ARG A 391 15.74 6.04 9.87
N PHE A 392 15.11 6.87 9.06
CA PHE A 392 15.03 8.30 9.29
C PHE A 392 14.22 8.62 10.55
N ILE A 393 13.08 7.96 10.75
CA ILE A 393 12.25 8.08 11.95
C ILE A 393 13.00 7.57 13.19
N GLU A 394 13.62 6.38 13.11
CA GLU A 394 14.42 5.82 14.21
C GLU A 394 15.52 6.80 14.66
N ARG A 395 16.19 7.43 13.70
CA ARG A 395 17.17 8.47 13.95
C ARG A 395 16.56 9.68 14.66
N LEU A 396 15.44 10.19 14.16
CA LEU A 396 14.74 11.34 14.76
C LEU A 396 14.27 11.05 16.19
N VAL A 397 13.72 9.86 16.45
CA VAL A 397 13.28 9.47 17.80
C VAL A 397 14.48 9.38 18.73
N ARG A 398 15.60 8.81 18.28
CA ARG A 398 16.82 8.70 19.09
C ARG A 398 17.47 10.06 19.40
N GLU A 399 17.44 10.99 18.44
CA GLU A 399 18.10 12.30 18.55
C GLU A 399 17.17 13.40 19.08
N GLY A 400 15.85 13.17 19.06
CA GLY A 400 14.83 14.14 19.46
C GLY A 400 14.69 14.26 20.97
N SER A 401 14.32 15.46 21.45
CA SER A 401 14.01 15.70 22.85
C SER A 401 12.52 15.42 23.09
N HIS A 402 12.20 14.33 23.78
CA HIS A 402 10.83 13.98 24.12
C HIS A 402 10.75 13.23 25.46
N THR A 403 9.59 13.30 26.11
CA THR A 403 9.26 12.41 27.23
C THR A 403 9.20 10.95 26.72
N PRO A 404 9.70 9.95 27.47
CA PRO A 404 9.58 8.55 27.06
C PRO A 404 8.12 8.15 26.79
N ILE A 405 7.88 7.44 25.68
CA ILE A 405 6.52 7.06 25.26
C ILE A 405 5.80 6.28 26.36
N GLU A 406 6.50 5.39 27.05
CA GLU A 406 5.91 4.58 28.12
C GLU A 406 5.41 5.43 29.29
N GLU A 407 6.13 6.49 29.66
CA GLU A 407 5.71 7.42 30.71
C GLU A 407 4.46 8.21 30.28
N MET A 408 4.46 8.75 29.06
CA MET A 408 3.29 9.44 28.51
C MET A 408 2.09 8.49 28.42
N ARG A 409 2.30 7.25 27.97
CA ARG A 409 1.26 6.22 27.83
C ARG A 409 0.63 5.93 29.19
N GLN A 410 1.42 5.75 30.24
CA GLN A 410 0.91 5.50 31.59
C GLN A 410 0.09 6.68 32.11
N ALA A 411 0.57 7.92 31.91
CA ALA A 411 -0.13 9.12 32.33
C ALA A 411 -1.50 9.27 31.62
N VAL A 412 -1.53 9.12 30.30
CA VAL A 412 -2.78 9.17 29.51
C VAL A 412 -3.71 8.01 29.89
N LEU A 413 -3.17 6.80 30.05
CA LEU A 413 -3.97 5.62 30.40
C LEU A 413 -4.64 5.76 31.78
N ALA A 414 -4.01 6.45 32.73
CA ALA A 414 -4.62 6.77 34.02
C ALA A 414 -5.85 7.68 33.84
N VAL A 415 -5.73 8.73 33.01
CA VAL A 415 -6.85 9.62 32.66
C VAL A 415 -7.96 8.84 31.95
N ALA A 416 -7.60 8.03 30.95
CA ALA A 416 -8.55 7.24 30.17
C ALA A 416 -9.29 6.20 31.03
N THR A 417 -8.59 5.53 31.95
CA THR A 417 -9.20 4.56 32.87
C THR A 417 -10.22 5.24 33.78
N ASN A 418 -9.91 6.41 34.31
CA ASN A 418 -10.85 7.17 35.13
C ASN A 418 -12.08 7.62 34.33
N ARG A 419 -11.88 8.11 33.10
CA ARG A 419 -12.95 8.67 32.25
C ARG A 419 -13.86 7.60 31.62
N TYR A 420 -13.31 6.44 31.25
CA TYR A 420 -14.01 5.47 30.38
C TYR A 420 -14.22 4.10 31.01
N SER A 421 -13.45 3.69 32.02
CA SER A 421 -13.64 2.38 32.64
C SER A 421 -14.92 2.37 33.47
N ARG A 422 -15.61 1.22 33.48
CA ARG A 422 -16.62 0.96 34.49
C ARG A 422 -15.97 0.93 35.88
N PRO A 423 -16.67 1.41 36.93
CA PRO A 423 -16.23 1.19 38.30
C PRO A 423 -16.18 -0.31 38.57
N GLU A 424 -15.11 -0.78 39.22
CA GLU A 424 -15.07 -2.15 39.75
C GLU A 424 -16.18 -2.29 40.79
N ALA A 425 -17.09 -3.26 40.58
CA ALA A 425 -18.27 -3.48 41.41
C ALA A 425 -17.96 -4.23 42.71
#